data_AF-A0A7S0EV70-F1
#
_entry.id   AF-A0A7S0EV70-F1
#
_cell.length_a   1.000
_cell.length_b   1.000
_cell.length_c   1.000
_cell.angle_alpha   90.00
_cell.angle_beta   90.00
_cell.angle_gamma   90.00
#
_symmetry.space_group_name_H-M   'P 1'
#
loop_
_entity.id
_entity.type
_entity.pdbx_description
1 polymer ?
#
loop_
_entity_poly.entity_id
_entity_poly.type
_entity_poly.pdbx_seq_one_letter_code
_entity_poly.pdbx_strand_id
1 'polypeptide(L)'
;SQTFSAAQVAPPSDHVEDIGLENVAKACIASKVPRLVIVSSVCAKCRKKQEYDVPDQLDRGAASCDACYKKQAGEDAVRELYAAANDPSLSYTIVRPGMLTLGEARGVKEVEFNQGVSKSGMISRLDLADILTAAALSKDADGKTFEVYYRDSA
;
A
#
# COMPACT_ATOMS: atom_id res chain seq x y z
N SER A 1 11.37 26.70 29.13
CA SER A 1 11.53 26.28 27.72
C SER A 1 12.07 24.87 27.72
N GLN A 2 11.26 23.87 27.37
CA GLN A 2 11.73 22.48 27.27
C GLN A 2 12.15 22.22 25.84
N THR A 3 13.44 21.99 25.64
CA THR A 3 14.03 21.55 24.37
C THR A 3 13.65 20.10 24.14
N PHE A 4 12.85 19.82 23.11
CA PHE A 4 12.63 18.47 22.62
C PHE A 4 13.94 17.95 22.03
N SER A 5 14.46 16.86 22.58
CA SER A 5 15.58 16.12 22.00
C SER A 5 15.20 15.64 20.60
N ALA A 6 16.13 15.75 19.65
CA ALA A 6 15.98 15.14 18.34
C ALA A 6 15.65 13.64 18.52
N ALA A 7 14.59 13.18 17.85
CA ALA A 7 14.18 11.79 17.90
C ALA A 7 15.33 10.91 17.43
N GLN A 8 15.70 9.93 18.26
CA GLN A 8 16.72 8.94 17.90
C GLN A 8 16.20 8.12 16.72
N VAL A 9 16.83 8.28 15.55
CA VAL A 9 16.48 7.52 14.34
C VAL A 9 16.82 6.05 14.62
N ALA A 10 15.82 5.18 14.55
CA ALA A 10 16.03 3.74 14.71
C ALA A 10 16.98 3.23 13.61
N PRO A 11 17.84 2.25 13.90
CA PRO A 11 18.69 1.65 12.88
C PRO A 11 17.83 1.03 11.76
N PRO A 12 18.33 0.99 10.51
CA PRO A 12 17.62 0.35 9.41
C PRO A 12 17.26 -1.09 9.76
N SER A 13 16.00 -1.47 9.48
CA SER A 13 15.57 -2.86 9.53
C SER A 13 15.32 -3.34 8.11
N ASP A 14 15.91 -4.47 7.76
CA ASP A 14 15.80 -5.02 6.40
C ASP A 14 14.43 -5.68 6.15
N HIS A 15 13.56 -5.77 7.16
CA HIS A 15 12.30 -6.51 7.10
C HIS A 15 11.07 -5.70 7.53
N VAL A 16 11.10 -4.39 7.31
CA VAL A 16 9.99 -3.50 7.68
C VAL A 16 8.73 -3.81 6.86
N GLU A 17 8.92 -4.08 5.56
CA GLU A 17 7.83 -4.17 4.58
C GLU A 17 7.15 -5.55 4.54
N ASP A 18 7.84 -6.59 5.01
CA ASP A 18 7.38 -7.97 5.06
C ASP A 18 7.05 -8.38 6.50
N ILE A 19 8.07 -8.70 7.31
CA ILE A 19 7.91 -9.20 8.68
C ILE A 19 7.29 -8.13 9.59
N GLY A 20 7.66 -6.88 9.40
CA GLY A 20 7.10 -5.74 10.13
C GLY A 20 5.59 -5.64 9.95
N LEU A 21 5.12 -5.71 8.70
CA LEU A 21 3.68 -5.69 8.39
C LEU A 21 2.95 -6.92 8.93
N GLU A 22 3.55 -8.11 8.81
CA GLU A 22 3.00 -9.35 9.35
C GLU A 22 2.78 -9.24 10.87
N ASN A 23 3.76 -8.69 11.60
CA ASN A 23 3.66 -8.49 13.04
C ASN A 23 2.54 -7.50 13.41
N VAL A 24 2.37 -6.42 12.66
CA VAL A 24 1.25 -5.47 12.85
C VAL A 24 -0.09 -6.18 12.62
N ALA A 25 -0.23 -6.96 11.55
CA ALA A 25 -1.45 -7.69 11.27
C ALA A 25 -1.81 -8.69 12.37
N LYS A 26 -0.82 -9.46 12.86
CA LYS A 26 -1.01 -10.34 14.03
C LYS A 26 -1.46 -9.57 15.26
N ALA A 27 -0.86 -8.42 15.54
CA ALA A 27 -1.23 -7.59 16.69
C ALA A 27 -2.67 -7.02 16.55
N CYS A 28 -3.05 -6.57 15.36
CA CYS A 28 -4.41 -6.12 15.06
C CYS A 28 -5.44 -7.24 15.26
N ILE A 29 -5.18 -8.43 14.74
CA ILE A 29 -6.06 -9.60 14.90
C ILE A 29 -6.19 -9.98 16.38
N ALA A 30 -5.07 -10.08 17.10
CA ALA A 30 -5.05 -10.43 18.52
C ALA A 30 -5.80 -9.39 19.37
N SER A 31 -5.69 -8.11 19.02
CA SER A 31 -6.35 -6.99 19.72
C SER A 31 -7.76 -6.70 19.22
N LYS A 32 -8.29 -7.51 18.28
CA LYS A 32 -9.61 -7.32 17.65
C LYS A 32 -9.81 -5.91 17.07
N VAL A 33 -8.75 -5.36 16.46
CA VAL A 33 -8.85 -4.11 15.69
C VAL A 33 -9.72 -4.39 14.46
N PRO A 34 -10.89 -3.73 14.31
CA PRO A 34 -11.85 -4.11 13.28
C PRO A 34 -11.31 -3.93 11.85
N ARG A 35 -10.40 -2.99 11.65
CA ARG A 35 -9.88 -2.64 10.32
C ARG A 35 -8.41 -2.22 10.36
N LEU A 36 -7.60 -2.85 9.51
CA LEU A 36 -6.22 -2.44 9.22
C LEU A 36 -6.13 -1.88 7.80
N VAL A 37 -5.77 -0.60 7.66
CA VAL A 37 -5.53 0.05 6.35
C VAL A 37 -4.03 0.12 6.08
N ILE A 38 -3.61 -0.37 4.91
CA ILE A 38 -2.21 -0.57 4.55
C ILE A 38 -1.88 0.28 3.32
N VAL A 39 -0.85 1.11 3.44
CA VAL A 39 -0.24 1.82 2.30
C VAL A 39 0.87 0.97 1.72
N SER A 40 0.65 0.46 0.50
CA SER A 40 1.64 -0.30 -0.26
C SER A 40 2.14 0.52 -1.45
N SER A 41 2.27 -0.05 -2.65
CA SER A 41 2.74 0.63 -3.85
C SER A 41 2.28 -0.07 -5.13
N VAL A 42 1.97 0.72 -6.17
CA VAL A 42 1.86 0.22 -7.54
C VAL A 42 3.25 -0.03 -8.09
N CYS A 43 3.79 -1.21 -7.82
CA CYS A 43 5.07 -1.63 -8.38
C CYS A 43 4.88 -2.29 -9.75
N ALA A 44 4.28 -1.58 -10.72
CA ALA A 44 3.94 -2.13 -12.03
C ALA A 44 5.14 -2.79 -12.74
N LYS A 45 6.34 -2.22 -12.55
CA LYS A 45 7.61 -2.71 -13.10
C LYS A 45 8.18 -3.97 -12.42
N CYS A 46 7.70 -4.33 -11.23
CA CYS A 46 8.25 -5.40 -10.39
C CYS A 46 7.24 -6.51 -10.17
N ARG A 47 6.70 -7.04 -11.27
CA ARG A 47 5.86 -8.24 -11.25
C ARG A 47 6.76 -9.47 -11.20
N LYS A 48 6.51 -10.39 -10.26
CA LYS A 48 7.09 -11.74 -10.36
C LYS A 48 6.54 -12.35 -11.65
N LYS A 49 7.43 -12.72 -12.59
CA LYS A 49 7.07 -13.19 -13.94
C LYS A 49 5.88 -14.14 -13.91
N GLN A 50 4.81 -13.81 -14.65
CA GLN A 50 3.89 -14.81 -15.15
C GLN A 50 4.38 -15.26 -16.54
N GLU A 51 4.04 -16.49 -16.93
CA GLU A 51 4.60 -17.26 -18.04
C GLU A 51 4.45 -16.63 -19.45
N TYR A 52 3.77 -15.49 -19.56
CA TYR A 52 3.54 -14.73 -20.78
C TYR A 52 3.79 -13.25 -20.52
N ASP A 53 4.95 -12.70 -20.90
CA ASP A 53 5.17 -11.25 -20.86
C ASP A 53 5.68 -10.70 -22.20
N VAL A 54 5.02 -9.60 -22.59
CA VAL A 54 5.23 -8.76 -23.78
C VAL A 54 6.50 -7.90 -23.57
N PRO A 55 7.25 -7.53 -24.63
CA PRO A 55 8.50 -6.77 -24.47
C PRO A 55 8.26 -5.40 -23.84
N ASP A 56 8.92 -5.20 -22.70
CA ASP A 56 8.82 -4.07 -21.79
C ASP A 56 9.47 -2.79 -22.37
N GLN A 57 8.62 -1.82 -22.76
CA GLN A 57 8.99 -0.54 -23.38
C GLN A 57 8.86 0.69 -22.45
N LEU A 58 8.83 0.52 -21.13
CA LEU A 58 8.81 1.66 -20.20
C LEU A 58 10.23 2.02 -19.75
N ASP A 59 10.57 3.31 -19.75
CA ASP A 59 11.86 3.85 -19.31
C ASP A 59 12.09 3.57 -17.82
N ARG A 60 13.21 2.90 -17.49
CA ARG A 60 13.41 2.11 -16.25
C ARG A 60 14.46 2.74 -15.33
N GLY A 61 14.10 3.81 -14.64
CA GLY A 61 14.96 4.39 -13.60
C GLY A 61 15.52 3.37 -12.59
N ALA A 62 16.68 3.68 -12.01
CA ALA A 62 17.60 2.78 -11.27
C ALA A 62 17.10 2.18 -9.93
N ALA A 63 15.82 2.27 -9.57
CA ALA A 63 15.32 1.77 -8.29
C ALA A 63 15.10 0.24 -8.33
N SER A 64 15.69 -0.49 -7.37
CA SER A 64 15.57 -1.96 -7.28
C SER A 64 14.14 -2.42 -6.97
N CYS A 65 13.83 -3.66 -7.36
CA CYS A 65 12.51 -4.26 -7.11
C CYS A 65 12.37 -4.90 -5.73
N ASP A 66 13.43 -4.92 -4.91
CA ASP A 66 13.44 -5.67 -3.66
C ASP A 66 12.40 -5.16 -2.66
N ALA A 67 12.30 -3.83 -2.51
CA ALA A 67 11.29 -3.21 -1.66
C ALA A 67 9.87 -3.55 -2.15
N CYS A 68 9.66 -3.55 -3.47
CA CYS A 68 8.38 -3.93 -4.07
C CYS A 68 8.02 -5.39 -3.80
N TYR A 69 8.99 -6.31 -3.89
CA TYR A 69 8.76 -7.72 -3.59
C TYR A 69 8.49 -7.96 -2.11
N LYS A 70 9.18 -7.25 -1.21
CA LYS A 70 8.91 -7.33 0.23
C LYS A 70 7.51 -6.79 0.58
N LYS A 71 7.10 -5.66 -0.02
CA LYS A 71 5.72 -5.16 0.11
C LYS A 71 4.70 -6.18 -0.38
N GLN A 72 4.91 -6.80 -1.55
CA GLN A 72 4.02 -7.85 -2.07
C GLN A 72 3.95 -9.06 -1.12
N ALA A 73 5.08 -9.51 -0.58
CA ALA A 73 5.13 -10.60 0.40
C ALA A 73 4.39 -10.24 1.70
N GLY A 74 4.57 -9.02 2.20
CA GLY A 74 3.84 -8.53 3.36
C GLY A 74 2.33 -8.46 3.11
N GLU A 75 1.91 -7.98 1.94
CA GLU A 75 0.51 -8.00 1.55
C GLU A 75 -0.08 -9.42 1.55
N ASP A 76 0.61 -10.37 0.91
CA ASP A 76 0.17 -11.78 0.85
C ASP A 76 0.04 -12.38 2.25
N ALA A 77 1.01 -12.13 3.13
CA ALA A 77 0.97 -12.56 4.52
C ALA A 77 -0.25 -11.99 5.27
N VAL A 78 -0.62 -10.72 5.04
CA VAL A 78 -1.85 -10.14 5.61
C VAL A 78 -3.09 -10.88 5.11
N ARG A 79 -3.18 -11.17 3.79
CA ARG A 79 -4.33 -11.90 3.24
C ARG A 79 -4.47 -13.28 3.88
N GLU A 80 -3.36 -14.00 4.01
CA GLU A 80 -3.31 -15.33 4.62
C GLU A 80 -3.70 -15.29 6.10
N LEU A 81 -3.18 -14.33 6.87
CA LEU A 81 -3.49 -14.18 8.29
C LEU A 81 -4.96 -13.88 8.55
N TYR A 82 -5.56 -12.97 7.79
CA TYR A 82 -6.98 -12.63 7.95
C TYR A 82 -7.89 -13.76 7.47
N ALA A 83 -7.52 -14.49 6.42
CA ALA A 83 -8.24 -15.70 6.00
C ALA A 83 -8.18 -16.79 7.09
N ALA A 84 -7.01 -17.01 7.69
CA ALA A 84 -6.81 -17.99 8.77
C ALA A 84 -7.53 -17.60 10.06
N ALA A 85 -7.59 -16.30 10.39
CA ALA A 85 -8.34 -15.81 11.55
C ALA A 85 -9.84 -16.11 11.42
N ASN A 86 -10.37 -16.14 10.18
CA ASN A 86 -11.75 -16.50 9.86
C ASN A 86 -12.79 -15.79 10.74
N ASP A 87 -12.53 -14.51 11.06
CA ASP A 87 -13.38 -13.67 11.91
C ASP A 87 -14.02 -12.58 11.04
N PRO A 88 -15.34 -12.64 10.78
CA PRO A 88 -16.02 -11.68 9.90
C PRO A 88 -16.10 -10.27 10.48
N SER A 89 -15.73 -10.07 11.75
CA SER A 89 -15.65 -8.74 12.37
C SER A 89 -14.32 -8.01 12.09
N LEU A 90 -13.34 -8.71 11.51
CA LEU A 90 -12.01 -8.19 11.22
C LEU A 90 -11.82 -8.06 9.71
N SER A 91 -11.24 -6.95 9.29
CA SER A 91 -10.93 -6.71 7.90
C SER A 91 -9.62 -5.95 7.71
N TYR A 92 -9.16 -5.93 6.46
CA TYR A 92 -8.03 -5.14 6.00
C TYR A 92 -8.36 -4.47 4.67
N THR A 93 -7.62 -3.40 4.34
CA THR A 93 -7.65 -2.76 3.03
C THR A 93 -6.23 -2.45 2.61
N ILE A 94 -5.86 -2.82 1.38
CA ILE A 94 -4.55 -2.53 0.80
C ILE A 94 -4.72 -1.46 -0.28
N VAL A 95 -4.11 -0.31 -0.04
CA VAL A 95 -4.07 0.80 -1.00
C VAL A 95 -2.69 0.88 -1.62
N ARG A 96 -2.63 0.71 -2.93
CA ARG A 96 -1.39 0.80 -3.73
C ARG A 96 -1.39 2.14 -4.47
N PRO A 97 -0.78 3.20 -3.93
CA PRO A 97 -0.67 4.47 -4.65
C PRO A 97 0.34 4.38 -5.80
N GLY A 98 0.15 5.23 -6.81
CA GLY A 98 1.19 5.61 -7.75
C GLY A 98 2.32 6.40 -7.07
N MET A 99 3.19 7.03 -7.87
CA MET A 99 4.29 7.84 -7.35
C MET A 99 3.76 9.00 -6.49
N LEU A 100 4.23 9.09 -5.25
CA LEU A 100 3.80 10.09 -4.28
C LEU A 100 4.42 11.46 -4.58
N THR A 101 3.58 12.48 -4.68
CA THR A 101 4.02 13.87 -4.89
C THR A 101 3.77 14.74 -3.66
N LEU A 102 4.51 15.85 -3.59
CA LEU A 102 4.30 16.93 -2.60
C LEU A 102 3.27 17.97 -3.07
N GLY A 103 2.60 17.72 -4.20
CA GLY A 103 1.66 18.67 -4.80
C GLY A 103 0.36 18.83 -4.01
N GLU A 104 -0.49 19.72 -4.50
CA GLU A 104 -1.80 20.00 -3.89
C GLU A 104 -2.78 18.83 -4.04
N ALA A 105 -3.79 18.80 -3.17
CA ALA A 105 -4.94 17.94 -3.34
C ALA A 105 -5.73 18.39 -4.57
N ARG A 106 -5.98 17.47 -5.50
CA ARG A 106 -6.79 17.70 -6.70
C ARG A 106 -8.25 17.24 -6.49
N GLY A 107 -8.48 16.41 -5.49
CA GLY A 107 -9.80 15.92 -5.11
C GLY A 107 -10.24 14.67 -5.88
N VAL A 108 -11.28 14.02 -5.34
CA VAL A 108 -11.77 12.70 -5.75
C VAL A 108 -12.16 12.56 -7.24
N LYS A 109 -12.52 13.67 -7.91
CA LYS A 109 -12.90 13.64 -9.34
C LYS A 109 -11.71 13.29 -10.24
N GLU A 110 -10.52 13.69 -9.82
CA GLU A 110 -9.28 13.51 -10.57
C GLU A 110 -8.65 12.13 -10.29
N VAL A 111 -9.09 11.43 -9.25
CA VAL A 111 -8.56 10.13 -8.84
C VAL A 111 -9.27 8.99 -9.58
N GLU A 112 -8.49 8.00 -9.98
CA GLU A 112 -8.94 6.73 -10.53
C GLU A 112 -8.58 5.58 -9.59
N PHE A 113 -9.49 4.62 -9.46
CA PHE A 113 -9.28 3.37 -8.74
C PHE A 113 -9.17 2.23 -9.75
N ASN A 114 -8.15 1.40 -9.58
CA ASN A 114 -7.90 0.24 -10.43
C ASN A 114 -7.68 -1.02 -9.59
N GLN A 115 -7.78 -2.18 -10.25
CA GLN A 115 -7.42 -3.47 -9.67
C GLN A 115 -6.59 -4.26 -10.69
N GLY A 116 -5.51 -4.89 -10.23
CA GLY A 116 -4.71 -5.79 -11.05
C GLY A 116 -3.44 -5.18 -11.64
N VAL A 117 -2.93 -4.07 -11.07
CA VAL A 117 -1.59 -3.50 -11.36
C VAL A 117 -1.32 -3.28 -12.86
N SER A 118 -2.22 -2.63 -13.59
CA SER A 118 -2.13 -2.49 -15.05
C SER A 118 -1.38 -1.24 -15.52
N LYS A 119 -1.34 -0.18 -14.70
CA LYS A 119 -0.72 1.11 -15.00
C LYS A 119 -0.09 1.70 -13.74
N SER A 120 0.78 2.70 -13.90
CA SER A 120 1.37 3.44 -12.79
C SER A 120 1.29 4.93 -13.05
N GLY A 121 0.50 5.64 -12.24
CA GLY A 121 0.44 7.10 -12.27
C GLY A 121 1.08 7.76 -11.06
N MET A 122 0.61 8.97 -10.74
CA MET A 122 1.03 9.79 -9.60
C MET A 122 -0.16 10.15 -8.73
N ILE A 123 0.08 10.43 -7.46
CA ILE A 123 -0.93 10.97 -6.54
C ILE A 123 -0.27 11.87 -5.49
N SER A 124 -0.93 12.94 -5.07
CA SER A 124 -0.46 13.72 -3.93
C SER A 124 -0.62 12.93 -2.63
N ARG A 125 0.26 13.19 -1.65
CA ARG A 125 0.11 12.61 -0.31
C ARG A 125 -1.18 13.06 0.38
N LEU A 126 -1.72 14.22 0.01
CA LEU A 126 -2.95 14.77 0.56
C LEU A 126 -4.17 13.97 0.08
N ASP A 127 -4.33 13.78 -1.23
CA ASP A 127 -5.45 12.97 -1.75
C ASP A 127 -5.34 11.50 -1.31
N LEU A 128 -4.12 10.96 -1.20
CA LEU A 128 -3.94 9.63 -0.64
C LEU A 128 -4.42 9.56 0.82
N ALA A 129 -4.13 10.56 1.65
CA ALA A 129 -4.58 10.58 3.04
C ALA A 129 -6.11 10.57 3.16
N ASP A 130 -6.80 11.31 2.28
CA ASP A 130 -8.27 11.30 2.22
C ASP A 130 -8.81 9.92 1.84
N ILE A 131 -8.19 9.25 0.86
CA ILE A 131 -8.55 7.89 0.46
C ILE A 131 -8.34 6.89 1.60
N LEU A 132 -7.22 6.98 2.31
CA LEU A 132 -6.93 6.09 3.45
C LEU A 132 -7.94 6.29 4.59
N THR A 133 -8.33 7.54 4.84
CA THR A 133 -9.36 7.88 5.82
C THR A 133 -10.72 7.31 5.40
N ALA A 134 -11.10 7.48 4.13
CA ALA A 134 -12.34 6.91 3.61
C ALA A 134 -12.35 5.38 3.66
N ALA A 135 -11.23 4.72 3.33
CA ALA A 135 -11.06 3.27 3.44
C ALA A 135 -11.19 2.80 4.90
N ALA A 136 -10.65 3.56 5.86
CA ALA A 136 -10.77 3.26 7.28
C ALA A 136 -12.22 3.33 7.80
N LEU A 137 -13.11 4.05 7.11
CA LEU A 137 -14.49 4.29 7.54
C LEU A 137 -15.53 3.49 6.75
N SER A 138 -15.23 3.08 5.52
CA SER A 138 -16.17 2.36 4.64
C SER A 138 -16.03 0.85 4.73
N LYS A 139 -17.16 0.13 4.80
CA LYS A 139 -17.20 -1.33 4.65
C LYS A 139 -16.98 -1.80 3.21
N ASP A 140 -17.18 -0.93 2.22
CA ASP A 140 -16.98 -1.29 0.81
C ASP A 140 -15.49 -1.55 0.50
N ALA A 141 -14.60 -1.05 1.36
CA ALA A 141 -13.16 -1.26 1.29
C ALA A 141 -12.70 -2.57 1.96
N ASP A 142 -13.60 -3.29 2.64
CA ASP A 142 -13.25 -4.49 3.41
C ASP A 142 -12.74 -5.61 2.48
N GLY A 143 -11.55 -6.14 2.81
CA GLY A 143 -10.87 -7.19 2.07
C GLY A 143 -10.41 -6.77 0.67
N LYS A 144 -10.41 -5.47 0.35
CA LYS A 144 -10.05 -4.97 -0.98
C LYS A 144 -8.57 -4.63 -1.07
N THR A 145 -8.02 -4.90 -2.26
CA THR A 145 -6.76 -4.33 -2.73
C THR A 145 -7.08 -3.49 -3.96
N PHE A 146 -6.60 -2.25 -4.01
CA PHE A 146 -6.81 -1.39 -5.17
C PHE A 146 -5.65 -0.43 -5.37
N GLU A 147 -5.44 -0.06 -6.63
CA GLU A 147 -4.48 0.94 -7.06
C GLU A 147 -5.13 2.33 -7.15
N VAL A 148 -4.42 3.38 -6.75
CA VAL A 148 -4.90 4.78 -6.82
C VAL A 148 -3.88 5.73 -7.42
N TYR A 149 -4.33 6.55 -8.37
CA TYR A 149 -3.55 7.60 -9.03
C TYR A 149 -4.47 8.58 -9.77
N TYR A 150 -3.95 9.71 -10.21
CA TYR A 150 -4.71 10.64 -11.04
C TYR A 150 -4.94 10.08 -12.45
N ARG A 151 -6.14 10.28 -12.98
CA ARG A 151 -6.59 9.80 -14.31
C ARG A 151 -5.66 10.21 -15.46
N ASP A 152 -5.07 11.39 -15.35
CA ASP A 152 -4.21 12.01 -16.37
C ASP A 152 -2.72 11.65 -16.23
N SER A 153 -2.38 10.76 -15.30
CA SER A 153 -0.98 10.47 -14.95
C SER A 153 -0.54 9.03 -15.24
N ALA A 154 -1.45 8.15 -15.66
CA ALA A 154 -1.25 6.69 -15.75
C ALA A 154 -1.38 6.12 -17.16
#